data_AF-A0A4Q7G6B9-F1
#
_entry.id   AF-A0A4Q7G6B9-F1
#
_cell.length_a   1.000
_cell.length_b   1.000
_cell.length_c   1.000
_cell.angle_alpha   90.00
_cell.angle_beta   90.00
_cell.angle_gamma   90.00
#
_symmetry.space_group_name_H-M   'P 1'
#
loop_
_entity.id
_entity.type
_entity.pdbx_description
1 polymer ?
#
loop_
_entity_poly.entity_id
_entity_poly.type
_entity_poly.pdbx_seq_one_letter_code
_entity_poly.pdbx_strand_id
1 'polypeptide(L)'
;MFAEMRGRRNMANLKPISCPLCGAEAQDITVATFDGRTICCGFCGDYDVSGTVFEAGLLDRLDRRRRLDALERAKGSAPSGKRPMITSHDL
;
A
#
# COMPACT_ATOMS: atom_id res chain seq x y z
N MET A 1 -9.51 -28.22 -15.98
CA MET A 1 -8.07 -28.01 -15.71
C MET A 1 -7.90 -26.57 -15.24
N PHE A 2 -8.08 -26.32 -13.94
CA PHE A 2 -7.77 -25.03 -13.30
C PHE A 2 -7.03 -25.35 -12.00
N ALA A 3 -5.78 -24.92 -11.97
CA ALA A 3 -4.80 -25.31 -10.96
C ALA A 3 -5.13 -24.69 -9.60
N GLU A 4 -5.06 -25.56 -8.59
CA GLU A 4 -5.19 -25.26 -7.17
C GLU A 4 -4.09 -24.27 -6.74
N MET A 5 -4.47 -23.02 -6.44
CA MET A 5 -3.57 -22.05 -5.81
C MET A 5 -3.81 -21.99 -4.30
N ARG A 6 -3.02 -22.79 -3.60
CA ARG A 6 -2.23 -22.45 -2.40
C ARG A 6 -2.83 -21.47 -1.38
N GLY A 7 -2.97 -21.99 -0.16
CA GLY A 7 -2.57 -21.26 1.03
C GLY A 7 -3.69 -20.95 2.01
N ARG A 8 -3.89 -21.85 2.96
CA ARG A 8 -4.49 -21.56 4.26
C ARG A 8 -3.67 -20.43 4.93
N ARG A 9 -4.12 -19.18 4.82
CA ARG A 9 -3.62 -18.05 5.61
C ARG A 9 -4.80 -17.38 6.29
N ASN A 10 -4.67 -17.20 7.60
CA ASN A 10 -5.69 -16.69 8.51
C ASN A 10 -6.41 -15.45 7.94
N MET A 11 -7.67 -15.65 7.59
CA MET A 11 -8.63 -14.67 7.09
C MET A 11 -9.06 -13.73 8.23
N ALA A 12 -8.38 -12.60 8.43
CA ALA A 12 -8.88 -11.58 9.35
C ALA A 12 -9.12 -10.19 8.71
N ASN A 13 -8.46 -9.80 7.61
CA ASN A 13 -8.82 -8.57 6.88
C ASN A 13 -8.15 -8.38 5.51
N LEU A 14 -7.84 -9.42 4.75
CA LEU A 14 -7.23 -9.24 3.41
C LEU A 14 -8.32 -8.83 2.40
N LYS A 15 -8.53 -7.53 2.23
CA LYS A 15 -9.52 -7.01 1.27
C LYS A 15 -8.83 -6.78 -0.09
N PRO A 16 -9.28 -7.43 -1.18
CA PRO A 16 -8.73 -7.16 -2.51
C PRO A 16 -9.06 -5.73 -2.92
N ILE A 17 -8.04 -4.98 -3.32
CA ILE A 17 -8.14 -3.59 -3.76
C ILE A 17 -7.29 -3.36 -5.01
N SER A 18 -7.56 -2.29 -5.75
CA SER A 18 -6.61 -1.79 -6.75
C SER A 18 -5.52 -0.99 -6.06
N CYS A 19 -4.26 -1.29 -6.36
CA CYS A 19 -3.11 -0.56 -5.84
C CYS A 19 -3.23 0.93 -6.23
N PRO A 20 -3.29 1.87 -5.27
CA PRO A 20 -3.40 3.29 -5.60
C PRO A 20 -2.19 3.82 -6.37
N LEU A 21 -1.03 3.15 -6.29
CA LEU A 21 0.20 3.61 -6.95
C LEU A 21 0.30 3.17 -8.41
N CYS A 22 0.07 1.88 -8.69
CA CYS A 22 0.27 1.30 -10.03
C CYS A 22 -1.02 0.82 -10.71
N GLY A 23 -2.13 0.73 -10.00
CA GLY A 23 -3.41 0.20 -10.51
C GLY A 23 -3.51 -1.33 -10.57
N ALA A 24 -2.43 -2.06 -10.25
CA ALA A 24 -2.44 -3.53 -10.22
C ALA A 24 -3.28 -4.08 -9.05
N GLU A 25 -3.60 -5.37 -9.08
CA GLU A 25 -4.23 -6.06 -7.96
C GLU A 25 -3.34 -6.00 -6.70
N ALA A 26 -3.93 -5.57 -5.59
CA ALA A 26 -3.28 -5.47 -4.30
C ALA A 26 -4.22 -5.93 -3.18
N GLN A 27 -3.66 -6.10 -1.99
CA GLN A 27 -4.38 -6.52 -0.80
C GLN A 27 -4.26 -5.41 0.24
N ASP A 28 -5.40 -4.92 0.70
CA ASP A 28 -5.49 -4.12 1.92
C ASP A 28 -5.42 -5.09 3.09
N ILE A 29 -4.42 -4.91 3.96
CA ILE A 29 -4.21 -5.73 5.16
C ILE A 29 -4.20 -4.86 6.41
N THR A 30 -4.87 -3.71 6.34
CA THR A 30 -4.94 -2.74 7.42
C THR A 30 -5.49 -3.37 8.68
N VAL A 31 -4.77 -3.21 9.78
CA VAL A 31 -5.25 -3.61 11.11
C VAL A 31 -6.12 -2.49 11.68
N ALA A 32 -7.18 -2.84 12.40
CA ALA A 32 -8.16 -1.86 12.92
C ALA A 32 -7.56 -0.78 13.84
N THR A 33 -6.36 -1.00 14.37
CA THR A 33 -5.64 -0.07 15.25
C THR A 33 -4.66 0.83 14.50
N PHE A 34 -4.57 0.74 13.17
CA PHE A 34 -3.68 1.57 12.37
C PHE A 34 -4.46 2.72 11.73
N ASP A 35 -4.09 3.95 12.10
CA ASP A 35 -4.61 5.20 11.50
C ASP A 35 -4.04 5.42 10.09
N GLY A 36 -4.37 4.51 9.18
CA GLY A 36 -3.88 4.51 7.82
C GLY A 36 -4.34 3.28 7.04
N ARG A 37 -3.64 2.98 5.94
CA ARG A 37 -3.83 1.75 5.20
C ARG A 37 -2.53 1.02 4.94
N THR A 38 -2.51 -0.27 5.23
CA THR A 38 -1.41 -1.15 4.84
C THR A 38 -1.78 -1.87 3.55
N ILE A 39 -1.00 -1.63 2.50
CA ILE A 39 -1.25 -2.18 1.17
C ILE A 39 -0.11 -3.10 0.78
N CYS A 40 -0.44 -4.35 0.45
CA CYS A 40 0.48 -5.30 -0.14
C CYS A 40 0.23 -5.42 -1.64
N CYS A 41 1.18 -4.91 -2.43
CA CYS A 41 1.14 -5.00 -3.89
C CYS A 41 2.28 -5.90 -4.38
N GLY A 42 1.97 -6.87 -5.25
CA GLY A 42 2.99 -7.74 -5.85
C GLY A 42 3.98 -7.02 -6.76
N PHE A 43 3.65 -5.80 -7.22
CA PHE A 43 4.50 -4.98 -8.08
C PHE A 43 5.23 -3.86 -7.33
N CYS A 44 4.53 -3.12 -6.46
CA CYS A 44 5.10 -2.00 -5.73
C CYS A 44 5.81 -2.41 -4.42
N GLY A 45 5.52 -3.61 -3.92
CA GLY A 45 5.90 -4.06 -2.59
C GLY A 45 4.81 -3.80 -1.55
N ASP A 46 5.10 -4.14 -0.30
CA ASP A 46 4.30 -3.76 0.85
C ASP A 46 4.66 -2.36 1.33
N TYR A 47 3.63 -1.55 1.55
CA TYR A 47 3.77 -0.17 2.00
C TYR A 47 2.56 0.25 2.82
N ASP A 48 2.78 1.22 3.69
CA ASP A 48 1.77 1.86 4.49
C ASP A 48 1.42 3.24 3.90
N VAL A 49 0.19 3.67 4.07
CA VAL A 49 -0.31 4.99 3.69
C VAL A 49 -0.90 5.63 4.92
N SER A 50 -0.43 6.83 5.27
CA SER A 50 -0.99 7.60 6.39
C SER A 50 -2.48 7.85 6.20
N GLY A 51 -3.28 7.75 7.28
CA GLY A 51 -4.71 8.06 7.25
C GLY A 51 -4.97 9.45 6.68
N THR A 52 -4.14 10.43 7.05
CA THR A 52 -4.21 11.80 6.52
C THR A 52 -4.05 11.89 5.01
N VAL A 53 -3.16 11.08 4.41
CA VAL A 53 -2.96 11.01 2.95
C VAL A 53 -4.15 10.35 2.27
N PHE A 54 -4.65 9.29 2.90
CA PHE A 54 -5.76 8.52 2.38
C PHE A 54 -7.08 9.31 2.42
N GLU A 55 -7.42 9.92 3.56
CA GLU A 55 -8.61 10.74 3.77
C GLU A 55 -8.61 11.99 2.91
N ALA A 56 -7.45 12.64 2.73
CA ALA A 56 -7.32 13.80 1.84
C ALA A 56 -7.27 13.43 0.34
N GLY A 57 -7.28 12.14 0.00
CA GLY A 57 -7.24 11.65 -1.38
C GLY A 57 -5.98 12.09 -2.14
N LEU A 58 -4.87 12.39 -1.46
CA LEU A 58 -3.70 13.00 -2.09
C LEU A 58 -3.08 12.10 -3.15
N LEU A 59 -3.08 10.78 -2.92
CA LEU A 59 -2.60 9.81 -3.91
C LEU A 59 -3.44 9.83 -5.19
N ASP A 60 -4.77 10.00 -5.10
CA ASP A 60 -5.65 10.04 -6.27
C ASP A 60 -5.38 11.28 -7.14
N ARG A 61 -5.07 12.41 -6.50
CA ARG A 61 -4.77 13.70 -7.15
C ARG A 61 -3.43 13.72 -7.89
N LEU A 62 -2.55 12.76 -7.62
CA LEU A 62 -1.24 12.67 -8.26
C LEU A 62 -1.28 11.76 -9.48
N ASP A 63 -0.44 12.04 -10.48
CA ASP A 63 -0.19 11.10 -11.57
C ASP A 63 0.55 9.85 -11.09
N ARG A 64 0.37 8.73 -11.80
CA ARG A 64 1.06 7.45 -11.52
C ARG A 64 2.55 7.62 -11.24
N ARG A 65 3.26 8.46 -12.02
CA ARG A 65 4.69 8.67 -11.84
C ARG A 65 5.03 9.33 -10.50
N ARG A 66 4.23 10.32 -10.08
CA ARG A 66 4.41 10.99 -8.78
C ARG A 66 4.07 10.07 -7.62
N ARG A 67 3.05 9.22 -7.76
CA ARG A 67 2.71 8.21 -6.76
C ARG A 67 3.87 7.23 -6.52
N LEU A 68 4.52 6.79 -7.61
CA LEU A 68 5.70 5.93 -7.52
C LEU A 68 6.90 6.66 -6.91
N ASP A 69 7.13 7.93 -7.28
CA ASP A 69 8.20 8.76 -6.68
C ASP A 69 8.01 8.91 -5.17
N ALA A 70 6.77 9.15 -4.72
CA ALA A 70 6.43 9.23 -3.30
C ALA A 70 6.72 7.92 -2.55
N LEU A 71 6.46 6.77 -3.16
CA LEU A 71 6.82 5.48 -2.57
C LEU A 71 8.35 5.32 -2.47
N GLU A 72 9.10 5.72 -3.50
CA GLU A 72 10.57 5.64 -3.46
C GLU A 72 11.17 6.58 -2.40
N ARG A 73 10.60 7.78 -2.21
CA ARG A 73 10.95 8.68 -1.10
C ARG A 73 10.64 8.06 0.25
N ALA A 74 9.45 7.49 0.41
CA ALA A 74 9.05 6.81 1.64
C ALA A 74 9.97 5.61 1.95
N LYS A 75 10.41 4.86 0.93
CA LYS A 75 11.43 3.81 1.07
C LYS A 75 12.79 4.34 1.49
N GLY A 76 13.21 5.49 0.94
CA GLY A 76 14.46 6.14 1.33
C GLY A 76 14.44 6.71 2.75
N SER A 77 13.26 7.14 3.23
CA SER A 77 13.06 7.66 4.59
C SER A 77 12.84 6.54 5.62
N ALA A 78 12.33 5.39 5.20
CA ALA A 78 12.04 4.27 6.07
C ALA A 78 13.32 3.66 6.68
N PRO A 79 13.39 3.47 8.00
CA PRO A 79 14.51 2.79 8.62
C PRO A 79 14.56 1.31 8.21
N SER A 80 15.77 0.75 8.18
CA SER A 80 16.05 -0.62 7.75
C SER A 80 15.16 -1.64 8.49
N GLY A 81 14.38 -2.42 7.73
CA GLY A 81 13.48 -3.44 8.30
C GLY A 81 12.10 -2.93 8.71
N LYS A 82 11.78 -1.65 8.48
CA LYS A 82 10.40 -1.14 8.56
C LYS A 82 9.79 -1.02 7.16
N ARG A 83 8.46 -1.09 7.12
CA ARG A 83 7.70 -0.86 5.90
C ARG A 83 7.76 0.63 5.54
N PRO A 84 7.86 0.97 4.25
CA PRO A 84 7.76 2.35 3.81
C PRO A 84 6.36 2.88 4.09
N MET A 85 6.27 4.03 4.73
CA MET A 85 5.01 4.72 5.02
C MET A 85 4.93 6.00 4.20
N ILE A 86 3.96 6.07 3.29
CA ILE A 86 3.68 7.27 2.50
C ILE A 86 2.91 8.24 3.40
N THR A 87 3.54 9.38 3.68
CA THR A 87 2.96 10.49 4.43
C THR A 87 2.74 11.69 3.52
N SER A 88 2.11 12.74 4.04
CA SER A 88 1.95 14.00 3.28
C SER A 88 3.28 14.69 2.98
N HIS A 89 4.39 14.28 3.61
CA HIS A 89 5.71 14.81 3.34
C HIS A 89 6.36 14.21 2.09
N ASP A 90 5.87 13.04 1.66
CA ASP A 90 6.42 12.28 0.52
C ASP A 90 5.76 12.64 -0.82
N LEU A 91 4.66 13.41 -0.81
CA LEU A 91 3.78 13.73 -1.94
C LEU A 91 4.02 15.15 -2.49
#